data_AF-A0A1I7ASM1-F1
#
_entry.id   AF-A0A1I7ASM1-F1
#
_cell.length_a   1.000
_cell.length_b   1.000
_cell.length_c   1.000
_cell.angle_alpha   90.00
_cell.angle_beta   90.00
_cell.angle_gamma   90.00
#
_symmetry.space_group_name_H-M   'P 1'
#
loop_
_entity.id
_entity.type
_entity.pdbx_description
1 polymer ?
#
loop_
_entity_poly.entity_id
_entity_poly.type
_entity_poly.pdbx_seq_one_letter_code
_entity_poly.pdbx_strand_id
1 'polypeptide(L)' 'MKEITLRIPEEKLEFIMELIKQLDLEVAGSNEIPEEHKEIVRQRIQNSDSSKLLSWAEVRKDLKYNGF' A
#
# COMPACT_ATOMS: atom_id res chain seq x y z
N MET A 1 -15.29 4.20 16.74
CA MET A 1 -14.32 3.09 16.88
C MET A 1 -13.08 3.65 17.58
N LYS A 2 -12.36 2.84 18.37
CA LYS A 2 -11.17 3.29 19.11
C LYS A 2 -9.98 2.47 18.65
N GLU A 3 -8.93 3.16 18.19
CA GLU A 3 -7.68 2.54 17.76
C GLU A 3 -6.63 2.69 18.87
N ILE A 4 -5.77 1.68 19.01
CA ILE A 4 -4.71 1.65 20.00
C ILE A 4 -3.39 1.47 19.26
N THR A 5 -2.46 2.42 19.43
CA THR A 5 -1.09 2.31 18.94
C THR A 5 -0.18 1.94 20.10
N LEU A 6 0.60 0.86 19.93
CA LEU A 6 1.47 0.34 20.97
C LEU A 6 2.94 0.46 20.53
N ARG A 7 3.78 1.05 21.39
CA ARG A 7 5.24 1.00 21.24
C ARG A 7 5.79 -0.11 22.12
N ILE A 8 6.44 -1.08 21.51
CA ILE A 8 6.96 -2.26 22.22
C ILE A 8 8.41 -2.51 21.86
N PRO A 9 9.21 -3.01 22.81
CA PRO A 9 10.55 -3.51 22.52
C PRO A 9 10.48 -4.67 21.53
N GLU A 10 11.48 -4.76 20.64
CA GLU A 10 11.53 -5.73 19.55
C GLU A 10 11.51 -7.18 20.08
N GLU A 11 12.21 -7.43 21.19
CA GLU A 11 12.25 -8.73 21.85
C GLU A 11 10.89 -9.21 22.39
N LYS A 12 9.90 -8.31 22.49
CA LYS A 12 8.54 -8.62 22.97
C LYS A 12 7.52 -8.69 21.84
N LEU A 13 7.92 -8.44 20.59
CA LEU A 13 7.01 -8.40 19.45
C LEU A 13 6.29 -9.73 19.25
N GLU A 14 7.03 -10.84 19.25
CA GLU A 14 6.50 -12.18 19.03
C GLU A 14 5.41 -12.55 20.04
N PHE A 15 5.70 -12.35 21.34
CA PHE A 15 4.74 -12.58 22.42
C PHE A 15 3.45 -11.77 22.26
N ILE A 16 3.56 -10.50 21.89
CA ILE A 16 2.40 -9.61 21.77
C ILE A 16 1.57 -9.95 20.53
N MET A 17 2.22 -10.32 19.42
CA MET A 17 1.52 -10.79 18.22
C MET A 17 0.75 -12.08 18.48
N GLU A 18 1.32 -13.00 19.26
CA GLU A 18 0.62 -14.23 19.65
C GLU A 18 -0.60 -13.94 20.54
N LEU A 19 -0.46 -13.02 21.50
CA LEU A 19 -1.58 -12.57 22.34
C LEU A 19 -2.69 -11.93 21.50
N ILE A 20 -2.33 -11.03 20.57
CA ILE A 20 -3.30 -10.40 19.66
C ILE A 20 -4.05 -11.46 18.85
N LYS A 21 -3.34 -12.45 18.32
CA LYS A 21 -3.94 -13.57 17.57
C LYS A 21 -4.89 -14.40 18.44
N GLN A 22 -4.53 -14.67 19.69
CA GLN A 22 -5.40 -15.38 20.65
C GLN A 22 -6.67 -14.60 21.00
N LEU A 23 -6.59 -13.27 20.98
CA LEU A 23 -7.70 -12.37 21.29
C LEU A 23 -8.56 -12.02 20.05
N ASP A 24 -8.24 -12.59 18.89
CA ASP A 24 -8.91 -12.32 17.60
C ASP A 24 -8.97 -10.81 17.27
N LEU A 25 -7.90 -10.08 17.64
CA LEU A 25 -7.80 -8.64 17.36
C LEU A 25 -7.16 -8.41 15.99
N GLU A 26 -7.75 -7.50 15.21
CA GLU A 26 -7.19 -7.11 13.91
C GLU A 26 -5.93 -6.27 14.11
N VAL A 27 -4.82 -6.73 13.54
CA VAL A 27 -3.58 -5.94 13.44
C VAL A 27 -3.58 -5.24 12.09
N ALA A 28 -3.68 -3.91 12.10
CA ALA A 28 -3.30 -3.10 10.97
C ALA A 28 -1.77 -3.10 10.86
N GLY A 29 -1.20 -4.23 10.44
CA GLY A 29 0.22 -4.35 10.16
C GLY A 29 0.59 -3.47 8.97
N SER A 30 1.85 -3.04 8.90
CA SER A 30 2.39 -2.57 7.63
C SER A 30 2.16 -3.67 6.60
N ASN A 31 1.26 -3.45 5.65
CA ASN A 31 1.09 -4.35 4.52
C ASN A 31 2.44 -4.41 3.80
N GLU A 32 3.27 -5.38 4.14
CA GLU A 32 4.49 -5.67 3.39
C GLU A 32 4.04 -6.07 2.00
N ILE A 33 4.19 -5.14 1.06
CA ILE A 33 3.86 -5.41 -0.33
C ILE A 33 4.80 -6.56 -0.78
N PRO A 34 4.28 -7.70 -1.25
CA PRO A 34 5.08 -8.79 -1.79
C PRO A 34 6.09 -8.28 -2.81
N GLU A 35 7.32 -8.81 -2.77
CA GLU A 35 8.40 -8.34 -3.65
C GLU A 35 8.06 -8.56 -5.14
N GLU A 36 7.30 -9.61 -5.45
CA GLU A 36 6.76 -9.87 -6.79
C GLU A 36 5.91 -8.69 -7.31
N HIS A 37 5.09 -8.09 -6.46
CA HIS A 37 4.27 -6.93 -6.83
C HIS A 37 5.11 -5.67 -7.00
N LYS A 38 6.18 -5.50 -6.22
CA LYS A 38 7.13 -4.40 -6.42
C LYS A 38 7.89 -4.54 -7.73
N GLU A 39 8.27 -5.76 -8.10
CA GLU A 39 9.01 -6.01 -9.34
C GLU A 39 8.18 -5.67 -10.57
N ILE A 40 6.88 -5.99 -10.57
CA ILE A 40 5.96 -5.58 -11.64
C ILE A 40 5.95 -4.06 -11.82
N VAL A 41 5.93 -3.30 -10.73
CA VAL A 41 5.95 -1.83 -10.79
C VAL A 41 7.30 -1.32 -11.29
N ARG A 42 8.43 -1.90 -10.84
CA ARG A 42 9.77 -1.54 -11.32
C ARG A 42 9.92 -1.78 -12.82
N GLN A 43 9.47 -2.94 -13.30
CA GLN A 43 9.49 -3.28 -14.73
C GLN A 43 8.65 -2.31 -15.56
N ARG A 44 7.48 -1.88 -15.04
CA ARG A 44 6.66 -0.88 -15.73
C ARG A 44 7.34 0.48 -15.80
N ILE A 45 8.00 0.91 -14.73
CA ILE A 45 8.74 2.17 -14.72
C ILE A 45 9.90 2.11 -15.73
N GLN A 46 10.69 1.03 -15.73
CA GLN A 46 11.81 0.85 -16.66
C GLN A 46 11.37 0.84 -18.12
N ASN A 47 10.25 0.18 -18.42
CA ASN A 47 9.71 0.09 -19.77
C ASN A 47 8.77 1.26 -20.13
N SER A 48 8.59 2.23 -19.22
CA SER A 48 7.72 3.37 -19.48
C SER A 48 8.41 4.38 -20.41
N ASP A 49 7.69 4.76 -21.45
CA ASP A 49 8.12 5.79 -22.38
C ASP A 49 7.78 7.16 -21.79
N SER A 50 8.79 7.84 -21.27
CA SER A 50 8.64 9.17 -20.65
C SER A 50 8.02 10.21 -21.59
N SER A 51 8.14 10.03 -22.90
CA SER A 51 7.55 10.93 -23.90
C SER A 51 6.02 10.82 -24.02
N LYS A 52 5.44 9.75 -23.46
CA LYS A 52 3.99 9.50 -23.45
C LYS A 52 3.32 9.90 -22.14
N LEU A 53 4.08 10.48 -21.21
CA LEU A 53 3.55 10.99 -19.95
C LEU A 53 2.81 12.30 -20.21
N LEU A 54 1.48 12.24 -20.12
CA LEU A 54 0.63 13.42 -20.23
C LEU A 54 0.52 14.12 -18.88
N SER A 55 0.41 15.44 -18.90
CA SER A 55 0.13 16.20 -17.68
C SER A 55 -1.30 15.94 -17.21
N TRP A 56 -1.50 16.00 -15.90
CA TRP A 56 -2.84 15.83 -15.32
C TRP A 56 -3.86 16.84 -15.86
N ALA A 57 -3.42 18.05 -16.22
CA ALA A 57 -4.28 19.08 -16.78
C ALA A 57 -4.81 18.71 -18.19
N GLU A 58 -4.02 18.00 -18.99
CA GLU A 58 -4.42 17.48 -20.30
C GLU A 58 -5.39 16.31 -20.13
N VAL A 59 -5.00 15.31 -19.33
CA VAL A 59 -5.79 14.08 -19.10
C VAL A 59 -7.15 14.39 -18.45
N ARG A 60 -7.22 15.38 -17.56
CA ARG A 60 -8.48 15.76 -16.89
C ARG A 60 -9.56 16.26 -17.86
N LYS A 61 -9.18 16.85 -19.00
CA LYS A 61 -10.16 17.31 -20.01
C LYS A 61 -10.80 16.12 -20.72
N ASP A 62 -9.98 15.11 -21.04
CA ASP A 62 -10.42 13.91 -21.75
C ASP A 62 -11.23 12.96 -20.84
N LEU A 63 -10.83 12.83 -19.57
CA LEU A 63 -11.56 12.04 -18.57
C LEU A 63 -12.95 12.62 -18.22
N LYS A 64 -13.15 13.92 -18.39
CA LYS A 64 -14.44 14.58 -18.12
C LYS A 64 -15.49 14.30 -19.22
N TYR A 65 -15.12 13.65 -20.32
CA TYR A 65 -16.01 13.40 -21.46
C TYR A 65 -16.45 11.93 -21.62
N ASN A 66 -16.46 11.15 -20.53
CA ASN A 66 -17.21 9.88 -20.50
C ASN A 66 -18.24 9.94 -19.38
N GLY A 67 -19.29 10.73 -19.62
CA GLY A 67 -20.58 10.50 -18.99
C GLY A 67 -21.17 9.22 -19.58
N PHE A 68 -21.56 8.30 -18.71
CA PHE A 68 -22.61 7.33 -19.01
C PHE A 68 -23.91 8.07 -19.35
#